data_AF-A0A2V8EV94-F1
#
_entry.id   AF-A0A2V8EV94-F1
#
_cell.length_a   1.000
_cell.length_b   1.000
_cell.length_c   1.000
_cell.angle_alpha   90.00
_cell.angle_beta   90.00
_cell.angle_gamma   90.00
#
_symmetry.space_group_name_H-M   'P 1'
#
loop_
_entity.id
_entity.type
_entity.pdbx_description
1 polymer ?
#
loop_
_entity_poly.entity_id
_entity_poly.type
_entity_poly.pdbx_seq_one_letter_code
_entity_poly.pdbx_strand_id
1 'polypeptide(L)'
;MKRIGFLVGAACAVAAGAARVPAQNRMAYSVVSADSGHVALGLAIRKLNVSGTLMQAPAHPDDETNSLFALFTHGMGLRSVDVQNNRGEGGQNEIGPELFRDIGVL
;
A
#
# COMPACT_ATOMS: atom_id res chain seq x y z
N MET A 1 9.01 13.68 -60.25
CA MET A 1 7.58 13.63 -59.83
C MET A 1 7.50 12.59 -58.71
N LYS A 2 7.12 12.81 -57.45
CA LYS A 2 6.54 13.90 -56.67
C LYS A 2 7.31 13.98 -55.32
N ARG A 3 7.57 15.20 -54.86
CA ARG A 3 7.95 15.52 -53.48
C ARG A 3 6.67 15.50 -52.63
N ILE A 4 6.66 14.81 -51.49
CA ILE A 4 5.79 14.98 -50.29
C ILE A 4 6.51 14.11 -49.23
N GLY A 5 7.09 14.56 -48.12
CA GLY A 5 6.74 15.66 -47.23
C GLY A 5 6.02 15.10 -46.01
N PHE A 6 6.71 14.87 -44.88
CA PHE A 6 6.11 14.95 -43.53
C PHE A 6 7.21 15.04 -42.47
N LEU A 7 7.61 16.28 -42.18
CA LEU A 7 8.26 16.69 -40.94
C LEU A 7 7.13 17.14 -40.00
N VAL A 8 6.68 16.27 -39.11
CA VAL A 8 5.93 16.60 -37.88
C VAL A 8 6.41 15.56 -36.88
N GLY A 9 7.29 15.86 -35.93
CA GLY A 9 7.17 16.99 -35.03
C GLY A 9 6.27 16.60 -33.85
N ALA A 10 6.66 15.57 -33.11
CA ALA A 10 6.13 15.33 -31.77
C ALA A 10 7.29 14.78 -30.92
N ALA A 11 8.28 15.64 -30.68
CA ALA A 11 9.10 15.50 -29.49
C ALA A 11 8.12 15.57 -28.30
N CYS A 12 7.72 14.41 -27.82
CA CYS A 12 7.04 14.30 -26.53
C CYS A 12 8.11 14.65 -25.50
N ALA A 13 8.32 15.96 -25.31
CA ALA A 13 9.03 16.47 -24.16
C ALA A 13 8.21 16.00 -22.98
N VAL A 14 8.64 14.88 -22.38
CA VAL A 14 8.28 14.53 -21.02
C VAL A 14 8.70 15.75 -20.23
N ALA A 15 7.74 16.63 -19.98
CA ALA A 15 7.86 17.65 -18.99
C ALA A 15 8.05 16.89 -17.68
N ALA A 16 9.31 16.60 -17.36
CA ALA A 16 9.80 16.36 -16.01
C ALA A 16 9.65 17.69 -15.25
N GLY A 17 8.44 18.24 -15.27
CA GLY A 17 8.00 19.19 -14.27
C GLY A 17 8.13 18.42 -12.97
N ALA A 18 8.96 18.94 -12.08
CA ALA A 18 9.09 18.51 -10.72
C ALA A 18 7.75 18.74 -10.00
N ALA A 19 6.73 17.97 -10.38
CA ALA A 19 5.58 17.72 -9.56
C ALA A 19 6.15 17.07 -8.31
N ARG A 20 6.37 17.91 -7.31
CA ARG A 20 6.56 17.45 -5.94
C ARG A 20 5.24 16.80 -5.58
N VAL A 21 5.09 15.53 -5.95
CA VAL A 21 4.10 14.67 -5.33
C VAL A 21 4.49 14.71 -3.86
N PRO A 22 3.68 15.33 -2.98
CA PRO A 22 3.97 15.23 -1.56
C PRO A 22 4.02 13.73 -1.31
N ALA A 23 5.17 13.22 -0.88
CA ALA A 23 5.26 11.83 -0.45
C ALA A 23 4.16 11.69 0.61
N GLN A 24 3.09 10.95 0.27
CA GLN A 24 1.94 10.78 1.14
C GLN A 24 2.32 9.78 2.22
N ASN A 25 3.39 10.07 2.95
CA ASN A 25 3.79 9.37 4.15
C ASN A 25 3.13 10.09 5.33
N ARG A 26 1.81 10.32 5.25
CA ARG A 26 1.04 10.72 6.43
C ARG A 26 0.82 9.46 7.27
N MET A 27 1.89 8.99 7.89
CA MET A 27 1.81 7.98 8.93
C MET A 27 1.28 8.69 10.18
N ALA A 28 -0.02 8.55 10.43
CA ALA A 28 -0.57 8.88 11.73
C ALA A 28 -0.06 7.82 12.71
N TYR A 29 0.92 8.17 13.53
CA TYR A 29 1.29 7.32 14.66
C TYR A 29 0.11 7.28 15.60
N SER A 30 -0.43 6.09 15.83
CA SER A 30 -1.49 5.92 16.83
C SER A 30 -0.94 6.34 18.19
N VAL A 31 -1.71 7.15 18.92
CA VAL A 31 -1.39 7.52 20.30
C VAL A 31 -1.32 6.27 21.21
N VAL A 32 -1.96 5.18 20.79
CA VAL A 32 -1.98 3.86 21.46
C VAL A 32 -1.01 2.87 20.81
N SER A 33 0.06 3.37 20.17
CA SER A 33 1.12 2.53 19.62
C SER A 33 1.75 1.67 20.72
N ALA A 34 1.83 0.35 20.48
CA ALA A 34 2.59 -0.56 21.35
C ALA A 34 4.09 -0.21 21.36
N ASP A 35 4.59 0.35 20.26
CA ASP A 35 5.95 0.85 20.14
C ASP A 35 6.05 2.22 20.81
N SER A 36 6.97 2.37 21.76
CA SER A 36 7.27 3.65 22.43
C SER A 36 8.78 3.89 22.60
N GLY A 37 9.15 5.11 22.99
CA GLY A 37 10.54 5.48 23.27
C GLY A 37 11.47 5.42 22.05
N HIS A 38 12.73 5.04 22.28
CA HIS A 38 13.78 5.04 21.26
C HIS A 38 13.51 4.06 20.10
N VAL A 39 12.81 2.95 20.36
CA VAL A 39 12.46 1.98 19.32
C VAL A 39 11.45 2.58 18.34
N ALA A 40 10.38 3.19 18.86
CA ALA A 40 9.39 3.88 18.03
C ALA A 40 10.01 5.01 17.21
N LEU A 41 10.90 5.81 17.83
CA LEU A 41 11.63 6.87 17.14
C LEU A 41 12.52 6.30 16.02
N GLY A 42 13.26 5.20 16.29
CA GLY A 42 14.11 4.55 15.30
C GLY A 42 13.32 4.02 14.10
N LEU A 43 12.17 3.39 14.34
CA LEU A 43 11.26 2.94 13.29
C LEU A 43 10.68 4.12 12.49
N ALA A 44 10.32 5.22 13.17
CA ALA A 44 9.82 6.42 12.52
C ALA A 44 10.85 7.07 11.60
N ILE A 45 12.10 7.21 12.07
CA ILE A 45 13.21 7.76 11.28
C ILE A 45 13.51 6.86 10.07
N ARG A 46 13.47 5.53 10.23
CA ARG A 46 13.71 4.58 9.12
C ARG A 46 12.77 4.84 7.94
N LYS A 47 11.50 5.15 8.20
CA LYS A 47 10.49 5.45 7.16
C LYS A 47 10.75 6.75 6.39
N LEU A 48 11.55 7.69 6.92
CA LEU A 48 11.85 8.96 6.24
C LEU A 48 12.79 8.78 5.04
N ASN A 49 13.59 7.72 5.03
CA ASN A 49 14.56 7.44 3.96
C ASN A 49 13.97 6.62 2.80
N VAL A 50 12.68 6.27 2.85
CA VAL A 50 12.05 5.34 1.90
C VAL A 50 10.76 5.92 1.36
N SER A 51 10.60 5.87 0.03
CA SER A 51 9.39 6.28 -0.68
C SER A 51 8.57 5.11 -1.25
N GLY A 52 9.04 3.87 -1.04
CA GLY A 52 8.39 2.66 -1.53
C GLY A 52 7.12 2.30 -0.76
N THR A 53 6.16 1.69 -1.48
CA THR A 53 4.95 1.10 -0.91
C THR A 53 4.84 -0.36 -1.32
N LEU A 54 4.59 -1.25 -0.36
CA LEU A 54 4.16 -2.62 -0.59
C LEU A 54 2.64 -2.67 -0.56
N MET A 55 2.03 -3.35 -1.53
CA MET A 55 0.61 -3.67 -1.50
C MET A 55 0.44 -5.18 -1.73
N GLN A 56 -0.30 -5.84 -0.85
CA GLN A 56 -0.85 -7.17 -1.10
C GLN A 56 -2.36 -7.03 -1.34
N ALA A 57 -2.90 -7.87 -2.21
CA ALA A 57 -4.33 -7.96 -2.51
C ALA A 57 -4.75 -9.43 -2.38
N PRO A 58 -4.80 -9.97 -1.15
CA PRO A 58 -5.17 -11.36 -0.89
C PRO A 58 -6.58 -11.71 -1.39
N ALA A 59 -6.82 -13.00 -1.64
CA ALA A 59 -8.14 -13.45 -2.08
C ALA A 59 -9.15 -13.38 -0.93
N HIS A 60 -8.80 -13.88 0.25
CA HIS A 60 -9.59 -13.80 1.48
C HIS A 60 -8.79 -13.16 2.63
N PRO A 61 -9.47 -12.65 3.66
CA PRO A 61 -8.78 -12.21 4.87
C PRO A 61 -8.14 -13.41 5.57
N ASP A 62 -6.81 -13.43 5.65
CA ASP A 62 -5.90 -14.52 6.09
C ASP A 62 -4.91 -15.02 5.02
N ASP A 63 -5.15 -14.73 3.73
CA ASP A 63 -4.28 -15.13 2.63
C ASP A 63 -3.01 -14.25 2.52
N GLU A 64 -2.86 -13.22 3.35
CA GLU A 64 -1.72 -12.31 3.31
C GLU A 64 -0.41 -12.95 3.78
N THR A 65 0.73 -12.44 3.29
CA THR A 65 2.05 -12.95 3.68
C THR A 65 2.64 -12.10 4.80
N ASN A 66 2.26 -12.42 6.05
CA ASN A 66 2.63 -11.64 7.23
C ASN A 66 4.15 -11.40 7.42
N SER A 67 4.99 -12.35 7.00
CA SER A 67 6.46 -12.18 7.04
C SER A 67 6.95 -11.06 6.13
N LEU A 68 6.30 -10.84 4.98
CA LEU A 68 6.63 -9.73 4.09
C LEU A 68 6.19 -8.40 4.69
N PHE A 69 5.05 -8.34 5.36
CA PHE A 69 4.66 -7.12 6.08
C PHE A 69 5.65 -6.77 7.18
N ALA A 70 6.10 -7.75 7.98
CA ALA A 70 7.12 -7.51 9.00
C ALA A 70 8.43 -7.01 8.39
N LEU A 71 8.90 -7.67 7.33
CA LEU A 71 10.14 -7.31 6.64
C LEU A 71 10.06 -5.91 6.01
N PHE A 72 9.04 -5.63 5.21
CA PHE A 72 8.97 -4.38 4.47
C PHE A 72 8.60 -3.20 5.38
N THR A 73 7.73 -3.38 6.37
CA THR A 73 7.29 -2.28 7.24
C THR A 73 8.28 -1.98 8.37
N HIS A 74 8.72 -2.99 9.12
CA HIS A 74 9.67 -2.79 10.24
C HIS A 74 11.12 -2.90 9.79
N GLY A 75 11.43 -3.89 8.93
CA GLY A 75 12.79 -4.10 8.43
C GLY A 75 13.23 -3.02 7.46
N MET A 76 12.41 -2.67 6.48
CA MET A 76 12.79 -1.75 5.40
C MET A 76 12.14 -0.37 5.49
N GLY A 77 11.13 -0.17 6.34
CA GLY A 77 10.47 1.13 6.51
C GLY A 77 9.56 1.54 5.36
N LEU A 78 9.11 0.60 4.53
CA LEU A 78 8.11 0.85 3.49
C LEU A 78 6.75 1.09 4.14
N ARG A 79 5.89 1.82 3.41
CA ARG A 79 4.45 1.80 3.68
C ARG A 79 3.89 0.47 3.19
N SER A 80 3.21 -0.29 4.05
CA SER A 80 2.45 -1.46 3.63
C SER A 80 0.96 -1.14 3.51
N VAL A 81 0.31 -1.79 2.54
CA VAL A 81 -1.14 -1.81 2.36
C VAL A 81 -1.57 -3.26 2.17
N ASP A 82 -2.61 -3.64 2.90
CA ASP A 82 -3.33 -4.89 2.66
C ASP A 82 -4.71 -4.53 2.10
N VAL A 83 -5.05 -5.06 0.92
CA VAL A 83 -6.31 -4.79 0.23
C VAL A 83 -7.18 -6.02 0.35
N GLN A 84 -8.15 -5.94 1.26
CA GLN A 84 -9.12 -7.00 1.46
C GLN A 84 -10.20 -6.93 0.38
N ASN A 85 -10.19 -7.91 -0.52
CA ASN A 85 -11.07 -7.97 -1.69
C ASN A 85 -12.50 -8.40 -1.33
N ASN A 86 -12.67 -9.07 -0.19
CA ASN A 86 -13.94 -9.42 0.43
C ASN A 86 -13.78 -9.38 1.95
N ARG A 87 -14.88 -9.67 2.67
CA ARG A 87 -14.91 -9.67 4.13
C ARG A 87 -14.86 -11.09 4.74
N GLY A 88 -14.60 -12.12 3.93
CA GLY A 88 -14.59 -13.51 4.40
C GLY A 88 -15.97 -14.15 4.52
N GLU A 89 -16.99 -13.63 3.83
CA GLU A 89 -18.42 -14.04 3.94
C GLU A 89 -18.74 -15.50 3.51
N GLY A 90 -17.73 -16.29 3.11
CA GLY A 90 -17.88 -17.69 2.69
C GLY A 90 -16.94 -18.66 3.41
N GLY A 91 -16.43 -18.26 4.59
CA GLY A 91 -15.52 -19.06 5.40
C GLY A 91 -16.21 -20.26 6.05
N GLN A 92 -15.47 -21.34 6.30
CA GLN A 92 -16.06 -22.57 6.87
C GLN A 92 -16.54 -22.45 8.33
N ASN A 93 -16.26 -21.34 9.01
CA ASN A 93 -16.66 -21.09 10.40
C ASN A 93 -18.09 -20.54 10.54
N GLU A 94 -18.95 -20.77 9.54
CA GLU A 94 -20.36 -20.39 9.47
C GLU A 94 -21.25 -21.18 10.46
N ILE A 95 -21.07 -20.93 11.76
CA ILE A 95 -21.90 -21.49 12.83
C ILE A 95 -22.62 -20.37 13.59
N GLY A 96 -23.69 -19.82 13.01
CA GLY A 96 -24.48 -18.78 13.67
C GLY A 96 -25.59 -18.18 12.82
N PRO A 97 -26.48 -17.37 13.41
CA PRO A 97 -27.50 -16.64 12.67
C PRO A 97 -26.92 -15.55 11.74
N GLU A 98 -25.63 -15.23 11.88
CA GLU A 98 -24.91 -14.20 11.12
C GLU A 98 -24.42 -14.68 9.73
N LEU A 99 -24.84 -15.86 9.27
CA LEU A 99 -24.45 -16.42 7.97
C LEU A 99 -24.65 -15.42 6.82
N PHE A 100 -23.81 -15.55 5.79
CA PHE A 100 -23.73 -14.62 4.67
C PHE A 100 -23.29 -13.24 5.14
N ARG A 101 -24.01 -12.18 4.78
CA ARG A 101 -23.56 -10.79 4.82
C ARG A 101 -23.12 -10.27 6.21
N ASP A 102 -23.63 -10.87 7.27
CA ASP A 102 -23.40 -10.38 8.62
C ASP A 102 -22.11 -10.95 9.23
N ILE A 103 -21.49 -11.99 8.66
CA ILE A 103 -20.26 -12.61 9.19
C ILE A 103 -19.02 -11.73 8.93
N GLY A 104 -19.03 -10.92 7.88
CA GLY A 104 -17.96 -9.98 7.56
C GLY A 104 -18.16 -8.57 8.14
N VAL A 105 -19.12 -8.39 9.05
CA VAL A 105 -19.32 -7.14 9.80
C VAL A 105 -18.66 -7.29 11.17
N LEU A 106 -17.46 -6.73 11.34
CA LEU A 106 -16.74 -6.62 12.62
C LEU A 106 -16.90 -5.22 13.23
#